data_AF-A0A074W8E9-F1
#
_entry.id   AF-A0A074W8E9-F1
#
_cell.length_a   1.000
_cell.length_b   1.000
_cell.length_c   1.000
_cell.angle_alpha   90.00
_cell.angle_beta   90.00
_cell.angle_gamma   90.00
#
_symmetry.space_group_name_H-M   'P 1'
#
loop_
_entity.id
_entity.type
_entity.pdbx_description
1 polymer ?
#
loop_
_entity_poly.entity_id
_entity_poly.type
_entity_poly.pdbx_seq_one_letter_code
_entity_poly.pdbx_strand_id
1 'polypeptide(L)'
;MHFSSWTPLMVSLLTISANAIPILEVRKNGGGGGGGGGTTTTRGGPASAKVTLYSQYTCVAPNTPPPTDGSAGTTVSFSVTEAQCTIPSTGLQFGGALTASLTATPKTGTVGCYIVGHSQQGCGIVLSNQMHGWPVGGINVGDSLGCGNPPSGTSYLAFEIICQ
;
A
#
# COMPACT_ATOMS: atom_id res chain seq x y z
N MET A 1 -23.68 -39.46 -49.47
CA MET A 1 -22.77 -38.89 -48.46
C MET A 1 -23.54 -38.82 -47.16
N HIS A 2 -22.97 -39.40 -46.11
CA HIS A 2 -23.65 -39.87 -44.90
C HIS A 2 -24.31 -38.76 -44.06
N PHE A 3 -25.52 -39.06 -43.59
CA PHE A 3 -26.16 -38.41 -42.45
C PHE A 3 -25.39 -38.75 -41.17
N SER A 4 -25.05 -37.75 -40.35
CA SER A 4 -24.72 -37.97 -38.93
C SER A 4 -25.80 -37.31 -38.08
N SER A 5 -26.47 -38.16 -37.33
CA SER A 5 -27.55 -37.92 -36.39
C SER A 5 -27.06 -37.29 -35.08
N TRP A 6 -28.01 -37.14 -34.14
CA TRP A 6 -27.90 -36.88 -32.70
C TRP A 6 -28.26 -35.45 -32.24
N THR A 7 -29.57 -35.23 -32.17
CA THR A 7 -30.26 -34.31 -31.26
C THR A 7 -30.36 -34.92 -29.82
N PRO A 8 -31.06 -34.31 -28.85
CA PRO A 8 -30.55 -33.42 -27.80
C PRO A 8 -30.67 -34.05 -26.39
N LEU A 9 -30.00 -33.51 -25.36
CA LEU A 9 -30.44 -33.77 -23.98
C LEU A 9 -30.02 -32.66 -23.00
N MET A 10 -31.07 -32.09 -22.41
CA MET A 10 -31.06 -31.20 -21.26
C MET A 10 -30.31 -31.82 -20.08
N VAL A 11 -29.45 -31.03 -19.42
CA VAL A 11 -29.22 -31.18 -17.98
C VAL A 11 -29.37 -29.81 -17.35
N SER A 12 -30.56 -29.56 -16.80
CA SER A 12 -30.77 -28.61 -15.73
C SER A 12 -29.96 -29.08 -14.52
N LEU A 13 -29.00 -28.29 -14.07
CA LEU A 13 -28.48 -28.34 -12.71
C LEU A 13 -28.86 -27.04 -12.00
N LEU A 14 -30.05 -27.07 -11.43
CA LEU A 14 -30.35 -26.29 -10.25
C LEU A 14 -29.56 -26.92 -9.10
N THR A 15 -28.53 -26.24 -8.60
CA THR A 15 -28.08 -26.42 -7.22
C THR A 15 -27.95 -25.07 -6.54
N ILE A 16 -28.64 -25.02 -5.42
CA ILE A 16 -28.92 -23.92 -4.52
C ILE A 16 -27.66 -23.58 -3.70
N SER A 17 -27.58 -22.32 -3.30
CA SER A 17 -26.88 -21.79 -2.12
C SER A 17 -25.36 -21.97 -2.01
N ALA A 18 -24.65 -20.86 -2.10
CA ALA A 18 -24.14 -20.22 -0.89
C ALA A 18 -23.86 -18.76 -1.19
N ASN A 19 -24.45 -17.88 -0.39
CA ASN A 19 -24.04 -16.49 -0.32
C ASN A 19 -22.59 -16.50 0.17
N ALA A 20 -21.62 -16.37 -0.72
CA ALA A 20 -20.29 -15.97 -0.32
C ALA A 20 -20.34 -14.48 -0.01
N ILE A 21 -20.98 -14.16 1.12
CA ILE A 21 -20.60 -12.99 1.91
C ILE A 21 -19.09 -13.18 2.09
N PRO A 22 -18.22 -12.28 1.63
CA PRO A 22 -16.86 -12.29 2.16
C PRO A 22 -17.07 -12.12 3.65
N ILE A 23 -16.81 -13.19 4.40
CA ILE A 23 -16.63 -13.13 5.84
C ILE A 23 -15.44 -12.19 5.99
N LEU A 24 -15.73 -10.90 6.07
CA LEU A 24 -15.15 -10.02 7.05
C LEU A 24 -15.14 -10.89 8.30
N GLU A 25 -13.99 -11.48 8.59
CA GLU A 25 -13.67 -11.89 9.94
C GLU A 25 -13.81 -10.60 10.76
N VAL A 26 -15.02 -10.38 11.25
CA VAL A 26 -15.27 -9.75 12.52
C VAL A 26 -14.36 -10.53 13.45
N ARG A 27 -13.17 -10.00 13.68
CA ARG A 27 -12.36 -10.32 14.85
C ARG A 27 -13.20 -9.93 16.05
N LYS A 28 -14.12 -10.81 16.43
CA LYS A 28 -14.73 -10.87 17.74
C LYS A 28 -13.67 -11.45 18.67
N ASN A 29 -12.67 -10.63 19.00
CA ASN A 29 -12.22 -10.58 20.39
C ASN A 29 -13.24 -9.64 21.04
N GLY A 30 -14.36 -10.16 21.52
CA GLY A 30 -14.38 -10.80 22.82
C GLY A 30 -14.94 -9.77 23.77
N GLY A 31 -16.27 -9.65 23.78
CA GLY A 31 -16.95 -8.86 24.79
C GLY A 31 -16.73 -9.51 26.17
N GLY A 32 -16.28 -8.70 27.12
CA GLY A 32 -16.24 -9.03 28.54
C GLY A 32 -16.19 -7.72 29.31
N GLY A 33 -17.34 -7.32 29.88
CA GLY A 33 -17.40 -6.22 30.83
C GLY A 33 -16.75 -6.61 32.17
N GLY A 34 -16.38 -5.60 32.95
CA GLY A 34 -15.86 -5.76 34.32
C GLY A 34 -14.64 -4.87 34.56
N GLY A 35 -14.78 -3.91 35.47
CA GLY A 35 -13.79 -2.87 35.73
C GLY A 35 -12.45 -3.37 36.27
N GLY A 36 -11.43 -2.52 36.12
CA GLY A 36 -10.10 -2.70 36.67
C GLY A 36 -9.05 -2.06 35.76
N GLY A 37 -8.37 -1.01 36.24
CA GLY A 37 -7.49 -0.17 35.47
C GLY A 37 -6.30 -0.91 34.82
N GLY A 38 -6.06 -0.58 33.55
CA GLY A 38 -4.90 -0.99 32.77
C GLY A 38 -5.03 -0.42 31.36
N THR A 39 -4.09 0.42 30.94
CA THR A 39 -4.12 1.22 29.71
C THR A 39 -4.10 0.37 28.44
N THR A 40 -5.25 0.08 27.84
CA THR A 40 -5.34 -0.35 26.43
C THR A 40 -5.62 0.86 25.56
N THR A 41 -4.57 1.57 25.15
CA THR A 41 -4.66 2.52 24.04
C THR A 41 -4.97 1.73 22.76
N THR A 42 -6.24 1.70 22.34
CA THR A 42 -6.59 1.38 20.95
C THR A 42 -5.97 2.47 20.07
N ARG A 43 -4.74 2.25 19.59
CA ARG A 43 -4.02 3.27 18.84
C ARG A 43 -4.42 3.18 17.36
N GLY A 44 -5.17 4.16 16.85
CA GLY A 44 -5.27 4.50 15.42
C GLY A 44 -6.26 3.73 14.53
N GLY A 45 -6.73 4.41 13.47
CA GLY A 45 -7.37 3.81 12.29
C GLY A 45 -6.34 3.24 11.30
N PRO A 46 -6.67 2.98 10.02
CA PRO A 46 -5.67 2.54 9.05
C PRO A 46 -4.54 3.57 8.93
N ALA A 47 -3.29 3.11 8.87
CA ALA A 47 -2.16 4.00 8.67
C ALA A 47 -2.30 4.71 7.32
N SER A 48 -1.88 5.96 7.26
CA SER A 48 -1.82 6.71 6.01
C SER A 48 -0.59 7.58 5.99
N ALA A 49 -0.09 7.86 4.78
CA ALA A 49 1.03 8.75 4.57
C ALA A 49 0.82 9.62 3.35
N LYS A 50 1.37 10.84 3.39
CA LYS A 50 1.56 11.67 2.20
C LYS A 50 2.92 11.32 1.61
N VAL A 51 2.92 10.78 0.39
CA VAL A 51 4.13 10.50 -0.39
C VAL A 51 4.36 11.66 -1.35
N THR A 52 5.62 12.06 -1.52
CA THR A 52 6.03 13.03 -2.55
C THR A 52 7.15 12.44 -3.38
N LEU A 53 6.96 12.41 -4.69
CA LEU A 53 7.95 11.96 -5.66
C LEU A 53 8.62 13.16 -6.31
N TYR A 54 9.92 13.06 -6.54
CA TYR A 54 10.76 14.08 -7.15
C TYR A 54 11.34 13.49 -8.43
N SER A 55 11.10 14.14 -9.57
CA SER A 55 11.48 13.58 -10.88
C SER A 55 12.98 13.71 -11.20
N GLN A 56 13.67 14.67 -10.58
CA GLN A 56 15.05 15.03 -10.91
C GLN A 56 15.83 15.32 -9.63
N TYR A 57 15.88 14.34 -8.74
CA TYR A 57 16.64 14.44 -7.50
C TYR A 57 17.06 13.05 -7.04
N THR A 58 18.31 12.91 -6.65
CA THR A 58 18.80 11.71 -5.96
C THR A 58 19.14 12.10 -4.53
N CYS A 59 18.62 11.34 -3.56
CA CYS A 59 18.90 11.55 -2.15
C CYS A 59 20.41 11.50 -1.91
N VAL A 60 20.95 12.58 -1.32
CA VAL A 60 22.35 12.67 -0.92
C VAL A 60 22.61 11.80 0.32
N ALA A 61 21.62 11.70 1.21
CA ALA A 61 21.62 10.82 2.37
C ALA A 61 20.18 10.35 2.73
N PRO A 62 19.99 9.18 3.36
CA PRO A 62 18.68 8.56 3.58
C PRO A 62 17.68 9.38 4.42
N ASN A 63 18.18 10.28 5.28
CA ASN A 63 17.35 11.05 6.21
C ASN A 63 17.40 12.56 5.93
N THR A 64 18.02 12.97 4.83
CA THR A 64 18.12 14.38 4.45
C THR A 64 16.99 14.69 3.47
N PRO A 65 16.04 15.58 3.83
CA PRO A 65 14.96 15.93 2.93
C PRO A 65 15.51 16.61 1.66
N PRO A 66 14.85 16.43 0.51
CA PRO A 66 15.17 17.17 -0.71
C PRO A 66 15.10 18.68 -0.50
N PRO A 67 15.89 19.46 -1.25
CA PRO A 67 15.91 20.91 -1.15
C PRO A 67 14.54 21.54 -1.49
N THR A 68 14.19 22.60 -0.76
CA THR A 68 12.91 23.31 -0.89
C THR A 68 12.94 24.49 -1.87
N ASP A 69 14.11 24.79 -2.42
CA ASP A 69 14.36 25.89 -3.37
C ASP A 69 13.93 25.57 -4.82
N GLY A 70 13.34 24.39 -5.05
CA GLY A 70 12.88 23.93 -6.36
C GLY A 70 13.94 23.18 -7.17
N SER A 71 15.17 23.05 -6.69
CA SER A 71 16.24 22.32 -7.38
C SER A 71 16.00 20.81 -7.49
N ALA A 72 15.05 20.26 -6.71
CA ALA A 72 14.65 18.85 -6.77
C ALA A 72 13.70 18.51 -7.96
N GLY A 73 13.33 19.51 -8.77
CA GLY A 73 12.50 19.35 -9.96
C GLY A 73 11.00 19.28 -9.69
N THR A 74 10.26 18.71 -10.64
CA THR A 74 8.80 18.55 -10.54
C THR A 74 8.44 17.55 -9.45
N THR A 75 7.44 17.90 -8.65
CA THR A 75 6.94 17.07 -7.56
C THR A 75 5.54 16.55 -7.83
N VAL A 76 5.29 15.31 -7.44
CA VAL A 76 3.94 14.72 -7.42
C VAL A 76 3.68 14.21 -6.01
N SER A 77 2.63 14.73 -5.37
CA SER A 77 2.22 14.27 -4.05
C SER A 77 0.88 13.53 -4.12
N PHE A 78 0.77 12.46 -3.35
CA PHE A 78 -0.46 11.67 -3.19
C PHE A 78 -0.51 11.04 -1.82
N SER A 79 -1.68 10.56 -1.43
CA SER A 79 -1.87 9.82 -0.18
C SER A 79 -1.89 8.31 -0.44
N VAL A 80 -1.25 7.57 0.45
CA VAL A 80 -1.40 6.12 0.57
C VAL A 80 -2.07 5.80 1.89
N THR A 81 -2.91 4.76 1.89
CA THR A 81 -3.61 4.27 3.07
C THR A 81 -3.46 2.75 3.12
N GLU A 82 -3.37 2.19 4.31
CA GLU A 82 -3.27 0.73 4.47
C GLU A 82 -4.41 0.00 3.73
N ALA A 83 -4.06 -1.15 3.16
CA ALA A 83 -4.95 -1.99 2.35
C ALA A 83 -5.54 -1.28 1.11
N GLN A 84 -4.92 -0.20 0.65
CA GLN A 84 -5.27 0.48 -0.60
C GLN A 84 -4.04 0.57 -1.51
N CYS A 85 -4.27 0.33 -2.79
CA CYS A 85 -3.27 0.54 -3.82
C CYS A 85 -3.48 1.91 -4.47
N THR A 86 -2.47 2.77 -4.43
CA THR A 86 -2.51 4.09 -5.05
C THR A 86 -1.66 4.12 -6.31
N ILE A 87 -2.25 4.51 -7.44
CA ILE A 87 -1.56 4.70 -8.72
C ILE A 87 -1.48 6.20 -8.97
N PRO A 88 -0.34 6.86 -8.72
CA PRO A 88 -0.18 8.27 -9.03
C PRO A 88 -0.20 8.53 -10.55
N SER A 89 -0.48 9.77 -10.94
CA SER A 89 -0.40 10.21 -12.34
C SER A 89 1.01 10.10 -12.92
N THR A 90 2.03 10.09 -12.07
CA THR A 90 3.43 9.88 -12.44
C THR A 90 4.10 9.02 -11.37
N GLY A 91 4.73 7.92 -11.80
CA GLY A 91 5.46 7.02 -10.92
C GLY A 91 6.88 7.52 -10.58
N LEU A 92 7.51 6.85 -9.62
CA LEU A 92 8.91 7.10 -9.26
C LEU A 92 9.81 6.54 -10.35
N GLN A 93 10.58 7.42 -10.99
CA GLN A 93 11.53 7.03 -12.04
C GLN A 93 12.92 6.84 -11.47
N PHE A 94 13.74 6.03 -12.15
CA PHE A 94 15.18 6.00 -11.88
C PHE A 94 15.79 7.40 -12.01
N GLY A 95 16.65 7.77 -11.06
CA GLY A 95 17.19 9.14 -10.94
C GLY A 95 16.26 10.13 -10.22
N GLY A 96 15.08 9.68 -9.80
CA GLY A 96 14.19 10.41 -8.89
C GLY A 96 14.36 9.99 -7.44
N ALA A 97 13.56 10.62 -6.57
CA ALA A 97 13.51 10.34 -5.15
C ALA A 97 12.08 10.32 -4.63
N LEU A 98 11.87 9.72 -3.46
CA LEU A 98 10.64 9.85 -2.69
C LEU A 98 10.90 10.37 -1.28
N THR A 99 9.92 11.07 -0.75
CA THR A 99 9.75 11.31 0.69
C THR A 99 8.36 10.89 1.10
N ALA A 100 8.18 10.62 2.39
CA ALA A 100 6.85 10.36 2.91
C ALA A 100 6.73 10.81 4.36
N SER A 101 5.53 11.21 4.77
CA SER A 101 5.22 11.50 6.17
C SER A 101 3.89 10.88 6.56
N LEU A 102 3.83 10.27 7.74
CA LEU A 102 2.60 9.69 8.27
C LEU A 102 1.56 10.78 8.49
N THR A 103 0.37 10.59 7.93
CA THR A 103 -0.81 11.43 8.14
C THR A 103 -1.79 10.80 9.13
N ALA A 104 -1.68 9.49 9.38
CA ALA A 104 -2.37 8.80 10.46
C ALA A 104 -1.44 7.81 11.16
N THR A 105 -1.64 7.68 12.47
CA THR A 105 -0.92 6.72 13.31
C THR A 105 -1.38 5.29 12.99
N PRO A 106 -0.46 4.31 12.85
CA PRO A 106 -0.81 2.92 12.57
C PRO A 106 -1.61 2.26 13.68
N LYS A 107 -2.49 1.33 13.29
CA LYS A 107 -3.39 0.61 14.21
C LYS A 107 -2.66 -0.21 15.29
N THR A 108 -1.48 -0.70 14.95
CA THR A 108 -0.70 -1.66 15.74
C THR A 108 0.26 -0.97 16.70
N GLY A 109 0.45 0.35 16.55
CA GLY A 109 1.39 1.14 17.35
C GLY A 109 2.84 0.65 17.29
N THR A 110 3.18 -0.19 16.30
CA THR A 110 4.49 -0.81 16.16
C THR A 110 5.30 -0.08 15.09
N VAL A 111 6.59 0.14 15.38
CA VAL A 111 7.52 0.77 14.44
C VAL A 111 7.78 -0.18 13.28
N GLY A 112 7.74 0.33 12.04
CA GLY A 112 7.98 -0.48 10.84
C GLY A 112 6.97 -0.25 9.72
N CYS A 113 6.45 0.96 9.56
CA CYS A 113 5.71 1.30 8.35
C CYS A 113 6.68 1.38 7.17
N TYR A 114 6.30 0.78 6.04
CA TYR A 114 7.02 0.90 4.78
C TYR A 114 6.10 1.52 3.74
N ILE A 115 6.63 2.49 2.99
CA ILE A 115 6.07 2.85 1.70
C ILE A 115 6.58 1.82 0.71
N VAL A 116 5.68 1.05 0.11
CA VAL A 116 6.04 0.00 -0.84
C VAL A 116 5.71 0.47 -2.24
N GLY A 117 6.72 0.56 -3.10
CA GLY A 117 6.57 0.79 -4.52
C GLY A 117 6.45 -0.53 -5.27
N HIS A 118 5.63 -0.54 -6.31
CA HIS A 118 5.38 -1.65 -7.23
C HIS A 118 5.76 -1.23 -8.65
N SER A 119 6.53 -2.05 -9.36
CA SER A 119 7.00 -1.71 -10.72
C SER A 119 5.89 -1.71 -11.78
N GLN A 120 4.71 -2.25 -11.47
CA GLN A 120 3.54 -2.23 -12.34
C GLN A 120 2.44 -1.28 -11.84
N GLN A 121 1.46 -1.03 -12.71
CA GLN A 121 0.24 -0.30 -12.37
C GLN A 121 -0.71 -1.19 -11.54
N GLY A 122 -0.29 -1.54 -10.33
CA GLY A 122 -1.05 -2.32 -9.38
C GLY A 122 -0.17 -2.84 -8.25
N CYS A 123 -0.78 -3.13 -7.10
CA CYS A 123 -0.09 -3.61 -5.90
C CYS A 123 -0.20 -5.12 -5.71
N GLY A 124 -0.60 -5.83 -6.78
CA GLY A 124 -0.72 -7.28 -6.76
C GLY A 124 0.64 -7.97 -6.80
N ILE A 125 0.81 -9.01 -5.99
CA ILE A 125 2.03 -9.83 -5.99
C ILE A 125 1.97 -10.78 -7.20
N VAL A 126 2.68 -10.43 -8.27
CA VAL A 126 2.83 -11.24 -9.49
C VAL A 126 4.30 -11.27 -9.91
N LEU A 127 4.71 -12.30 -10.66
CA LEU A 127 6.11 -12.53 -11.05
C LEU A 127 6.78 -11.32 -11.73
N SER A 128 6.00 -10.50 -12.42
CA SER A 128 6.48 -9.35 -13.17
C SER A 128 6.40 -8.02 -12.40
N ASN A 129 5.92 -8.04 -11.16
CA ASN A 129 5.80 -6.85 -10.30
C ASN A 129 6.88 -6.86 -9.22
N GLN A 130 7.93 -6.08 -9.44
CA GLN A 130 9.02 -5.92 -8.48
C GLN A 130 8.58 -4.94 -7.38
N MET A 131 8.85 -5.31 -6.13
CA MET A 131 8.46 -4.53 -4.96
C MET A 131 9.69 -3.98 -4.25
N HIS A 132 9.59 -2.75 -3.75
CA HIS A 132 10.62 -2.16 -2.91
C HIS A 132 10.00 -1.32 -1.81
N GLY A 133 10.44 -1.54 -0.56
CA GLY A 133 9.93 -0.85 0.62
C GLY A 133 10.93 0.16 1.16
N TRP A 134 10.48 1.39 1.39
CA TRP A 134 11.23 2.41 2.11
C TRP A 134 10.67 2.60 3.52
N PRO A 135 11.49 2.43 4.58
CA PRO A 135 11.04 2.50 5.95
C PRO A 135 10.71 3.94 6.36
N VAL A 136 9.61 4.11 7.07
CA VAL A 136 9.24 5.37 7.74
C VAL A 136 9.78 5.34 9.16
N GLY A 137 10.49 6.39 9.57
CA GLY A 137 11.11 6.49 10.89
C GLY A 137 10.10 6.85 11.98
N GLY A 138 9.39 5.85 12.53
CA GLY A 138 8.50 6.03 13.68
C GLY A 138 7.06 5.57 13.44
N ILE A 139 6.12 6.08 14.22
CA ILE A 139 4.70 5.66 14.30
C ILE A 139 3.72 6.81 14.56
N ASN A 140 4.20 8.01 14.83
CA ASN A 140 3.40 9.20 15.09
C ASN A 140 3.07 9.91 13.78
N VAL A 141 1.97 10.67 13.76
CA VAL A 141 1.72 11.62 12.67
C VAL A 141 2.90 12.58 12.56
N GLY A 142 3.40 12.79 11.34
CA GLY A 142 4.59 13.59 11.07
C GLY A 142 5.90 12.81 11.04
N ASP A 143 5.94 11.59 11.58
CA ASP A 143 7.10 10.71 11.41
C ASP A 143 7.29 10.40 9.93
N SER A 144 8.54 10.37 9.47
CA SER A 144 8.84 10.49 8.04
C SER A 144 9.91 9.53 7.53
N LEU A 145 9.80 9.22 6.25
CA LEU A 145 10.89 8.79 5.40
C LEU A 145 11.57 10.06 4.88
N GLY A 146 12.81 10.28 5.31
CA GLY A 146 13.55 11.51 4.98
C GLY A 146 13.83 11.65 3.49
N CYS A 147 14.42 10.62 2.86
CA CYS A 147 14.56 10.53 1.41
C CYS A 147 14.93 9.10 0.97
N GLY A 148 14.20 8.54 0.00
CA GLY A 148 14.49 7.24 -0.62
C GLY A 148 14.77 7.35 -2.12
N ASN A 149 15.79 6.64 -2.60
CA ASN A 149 16.04 6.47 -4.03
C ASN A 149 15.46 5.12 -4.51
N PRO A 150 14.96 5.03 -5.75
CA PRO A 150 14.73 3.74 -6.37
C PRO A 150 16.07 3.03 -6.64
N PRO A 151 16.11 1.68 -6.51
CA PRO A 151 17.24 0.89 -6.99
C PRO A 151 17.61 1.20 -8.45
N SER A 152 18.88 1.00 -8.79
CA SER A 152 19.40 1.35 -10.12
C SER A 152 18.61 0.66 -11.24
N GLY A 153 18.22 1.44 -12.25
CA GLY A 153 17.46 0.95 -13.40
C GLY A 153 16.01 0.57 -13.12
N THR A 154 15.46 0.89 -11.94
CA THR A 154 14.07 0.55 -11.57
C THR A 154 13.16 1.77 -11.51
N SER A 155 11.89 1.55 -11.83
CA SER A 155 10.82 2.53 -11.68
C SER A 155 9.60 1.86 -11.01
N TYR A 156 8.79 2.67 -10.33
CA TYR A 156 7.63 2.21 -9.57
C TYR A 156 6.40 3.05 -9.93
N LEU A 157 5.30 2.37 -10.27
CA LEU A 157 4.10 2.96 -10.84
C LEU A 157 2.88 2.87 -9.91
N ALA A 158 2.94 2.04 -8.87
CA ALA A 158 1.92 1.96 -7.85
C ALA A 158 2.56 1.91 -6.45
N PHE A 159 1.82 2.38 -5.45
CA PHE A 159 2.31 2.54 -4.09
C PHE A 159 1.26 2.14 -3.08
N GLU A 160 1.72 1.57 -1.96
CA GLU A 160 0.91 1.32 -0.78
C GLU A 160 1.72 1.60 0.49
N ILE A 161 1.04 1.61 1.63
CA ILE A 161 1.68 1.62 2.95
C ILE A 161 1.36 0.32 3.68
N ILE A 162 2.39 -0.28 4.26
CA ILE A 162 2.28 -1.49 5.09
C ILE A 162 2.86 -1.17 6.45
N CYS A 163 2.07 -1.27 7.51
CA CYS A 163 2.54 -1.25 8.89
C CYS A 163 2.12 -2.56 9.59
N GLN A 164 3.05 -3.22 10.27
CA GLN A 164 2.79 -4.46 11.03
C GLN A 164 2.37 -4.19 12.46
#